data_AF-A0A4S8MN88-F1
#
_entry.id   AF-A0A4S8MN88-F1
#
_cell.length_a   1.000
_cell.length_b   1.000
_cell.length_c   1.000
_cell.angle_alpha   90.00
_cell.angle_beta   90.00
_cell.angle_gamma   90.00
#
_symmetry.space_group_name_H-M   'P 1'
#
loop_
_entity.id
_entity.type
_entity.pdbx_description
1 polymer ?
#
loop_
_entity_poly.entity_id
_entity_poly.type
_entity_poly.pdbx_seq_one_letter_code
_entity_poly.pdbx_strand_id
1 'polypeptide(L)'
;MLTYPKIVAFDLDGTVWYHWLNGKKFKNLVHPHKKEDNLEPVTHNGQHSVRDKRNHQNNVILATDFPRIITELVMRDIHIAIVSRNTNKALCDRALWYFQAKDPKTKKYRPITDYIKYDEVKDESKLRHFHRIQEWSGLPYHEMASVRFVSVPEGVTFKLIKHKTGITWDDFMSGISEWRRNQHINVPFNPNPRLLDPHPNKMLIGYVGTDINGAKAYAAGQRRPFSKSRPARWGYGLYVADNPQVAMFFAQWKRSKDISQLRVCKVYARDRDIFKNELKKVWFWPNSAYMTDNMHSSDQQITSKQLELDAHLQKAFHVTKPYILFSRHNYMSSMGQPEYQLSINPKKRFNEMVIYPQIQDALMYGHVLTLTQARKLCTTGKLPKVQYEHHVKDWKIVVPSVTKQNCEKHGEHNFFK
;
A
#
# COMPACT_ATOMS: atom_id res chain seq x y z
N MET A 1 24.82 -9.25 4.28
CA MET A 1 23.62 -10.08 4.50
C MET A 1 22.44 -9.45 3.79
N LEU A 2 21.56 -10.24 3.15
CA LEU A 2 20.32 -9.70 2.57
C LEU A 2 19.36 -9.26 3.68
N THR A 3 18.85 -8.03 3.62
CA THR A 3 17.93 -7.44 4.60
C THR A 3 16.54 -8.09 4.55
N TYR A 4 15.86 -8.17 5.69
CA TYR A 4 14.50 -8.71 5.84
C TYR A 4 13.63 -7.77 6.68
N PRO A 5 12.30 -7.77 6.48
CA PRO A 5 11.37 -7.09 7.37
C PRO A 5 11.47 -7.67 8.77
N LYS A 6 11.20 -6.86 9.80
CA LYS A 6 11.19 -7.29 11.21
C LYS A 6 9.96 -8.12 11.57
N ILE A 7 8.85 -7.94 10.84
CA ILE A 7 7.63 -8.73 10.97
C ILE A 7 7.19 -9.22 9.59
N VAL A 8 6.86 -10.52 9.49
CA VAL A 8 6.12 -11.06 8.34
C VAL A 8 4.77 -11.59 8.80
N ALA A 9 3.70 -11.01 8.25
CA ALA A 9 2.33 -11.36 8.55
C ALA A 9 1.70 -12.25 7.46
N PHE A 10 1.04 -13.34 7.85
CA PHE A 10 0.37 -14.27 6.95
C PHE A 10 -1.13 -14.31 7.21
N ASP A 11 -1.94 -14.26 6.15
CA ASP A 11 -3.31 -14.78 6.23
C ASP A 11 -3.31 -16.30 6.37
N LEU A 12 -4.44 -16.89 6.76
CA LEU A 12 -4.62 -18.33 6.88
C LEU A 12 -5.24 -18.93 5.61
N ASP A 13 -6.55 -18.74 5.43
CA ASP A 13 -7.39 -19.47 4.48
C ASP A 13 -7.14 -19.10 3.01
N GLY A 14 -6.32 -19.86 2.29
CA GLY A 14 -5.83 -19.55 0.94
C GLY A 14 -4.41 -18.97 0.92
N THR A 15 -3.67 -19.10 2.04
CA THR A 15 -2.28 -18.65 2.20
C THR A 15 -1.42 -19.67 2.91
N VAL A 16 -1.59 -19.81 4.23
CA VAL A 16 -0.90 -20.87 4.99
C VAL A 16 -1.40 -22.22 4.52
N TRP A 17 -2.70 -22.35 4.27
CA TRP A 17 -3.32 -23.55 3.72
C TRP A 17 -4.25 -23.25 2.56
N TYR A 18 -4.55 -24.28 1.77
CA TYR A 18 -5.60 -24.27 0.74
C TYR A 18 -6.93 -24.69 1.38
N HIS A 19 -8.03 -24.22 0.79
CA HIS A 19 -9.41 -24.35 1.31
C HIS A 19 -9.70 -23.52 2.57
N TRP A 20 -10.98 -23.36 2.88
CA TRP A 20 -11.45 -22.58 4.01
C TRP A 20 -11.69 -23.46 5.23
N LEU A 21 -11.03 -23.13 6.33
CA LEU A 21 -11.23 -23.76 7.63
C LEU A 21 -12.51 -23.19 8.27
N ASN A 22 -13.67 -23.70 7.84
CA ASN A 22 -14.96 -23.16 8.25
C ASN A 22 -15.50 -23.86 9.50
N GLY A 23 -15.57 -23.15 10.64
CA GLY A 23 -16.11 -23.69 11.90
C GLY A 23 -17.54 -24.25 11.82
N LYS A 24 -18.36 -23.87 10.83
CA LYS A 24 -19.69 -24.48 10.61
C LYS A 24 -19.61 -25.87 9.99
N LYS A 25 -18.54 -26.16 9.23
CA LYS A 25 -18.31 -27.46 8.58
C LYS A 25 -17.52 -28.41 9.48
N PHE A 26 -16.52 -27.88 10.18
CA PHE A 26 -15.67 -28.61 11.11
C PHE A 26 -16.39 -28.72 12.46
N LYS A 27 -17.22 -29.75 12.66
CA LYS A 27 -18.14 -29.86 13.79
C LYS A 27 -17.40 -30.34 15.03
N ASN A 28 -17.52 -29.59 16.14
CA ASN A 28 -16.98 -30.02 17.42
C ASN A 28 -17.65 -31.32 17.91
N LEU A 29 -16.85 -32.20 18.50
CA LEU A 29 -17.24 -33.50 19.07
C LEU A 29 -17.60 -33.42 20.55
N VAL A 30 -17.47 -32.25 21.17
CA VAL A 30 -17.11 -32.19 22.58
C VAL A 30 -18.19 -31.48 23.41
N HIS A 31 -18.60 -32.12 24.52
CA HIS A 31 -19.41 -31.51 25.58
C HIS A 31 -18.76 -30.19 26.07
N PRO A 32 -19.53 -29.21 26.57
CA PRO A 32 -19.07 -27.84 26.85
C PRO A 32 -17.85 -27.70 27.81
N HIS A 33 -17.37 -28.79 28.42
CA HIS A 33 -16.26 -28.81 29.38
C HIS A 33 -15.04 -29.65 28.97
N LYS A 34 -14.98 -30.20 27.75
CA LYS A 34 -13.82 -30.96 27.27
C LYS A 34 -13.08 -30.15 26.17
N LYS A 35 -11.76 -30.33 26.08
CA LYS A 35 -10.93 -29.70 25.03
C LYS A 35 -11.41 -30.17 23.65
N GLU A 36 -11.66 -29.22 22.76
CA GLU A 36 -12.13 -29.51 21.40
C GLU A 36 -11.09 -30.37 20.63
N ASP A 37 -11.51 -31.51 20.10
CA ASP A 37 -10.64 -32.51 19.45
C ASP A 37 -11.29 -33.06 18.16
N ASN A 38 -11.69 -32.15 17.27
CA ASN A 38 -12.39 -32.48 16.02
C ASN A 38 -11.49 -32.58 14.78
N LEU A 39 -10.18 -32.37 14.95
CA LEU A 39 -9.20 -32.33 13.86
C LEU A 39 -8.23 -33.50 13.98
N GLU A 40 -7.84 -34.08 12.85
CA GLU A 40 -6.73 -35.03 12.79
C GLU A 40 -5.73 -34.64 11.68
N PRO A 41 -4.41 -34.76 11.95
CA PRO A 41 -3.39 -34.52 10.96
C PRO A 41 -3.29 -35.71 10.00
N VAL A 42 -3.15 -35.42 8.70
CA VAL A 42 -2.97 -36.44 7.67
C VAL A 42 -1.84 -36.01 6.74
N THR A 43 -0.91 -36.92 6.48
CA THR A 43 0.13 -36.71 5.47
C THR A 43 -0.07 -37.71 4.34
N HIS A 44 -0.24 -37.20 3.12
CA HIS A 44 -0.41 -38.02 1.92
C HIS A 44 0.52 -37.51 0.83
N ASN A 45 1.37 -38.39 0.28
CA ASN A 45 2.39 -38.05 -0.72
C ASN A 45 3.27 -36.84 -0.33
N GLY A 46 3.68 -36.78 0.94
CA GLY A 46 4.48 -35.67 1.48
C GLY A 46 3.72 -34.35 1.68
N GLN A 47 2.43 -34.32 1.38
CA GLN A 47 1.58 -33.16 1.61
C GLN A 47 0.89 -33.26 2.97
N HIS A 48 1.18 -32.30 3.83
CA HIS A 48 0.56 -32.22 5.16
C HIS A 48 -0.83 -31.57 5.06
N SER A 49 -1.80 -32.15 5.74
CA SER A 49 -3.17 -31.67 5.79
C SER A 49 -3.75 -31.91 7.19
N VAL A 50 -4.83 -31.21 7.48
CA VAL A 50 -5.67 -31.44 8.65
C VAL A 50 -7.09 -31.62 8.17
N ARG A 51 -7.78 -32.65 8.66
CA ARG A 51 -9.17 -32.94 8.30
C ARG A 51 -10.06 -33.08 9.53
N ASP A 52 -11.35 -32.87 9.33
CA ASP A 52 -12.36 -33.12 10.34
C ASP A 52 -12.50 -34.63 10.59
N LYS A 53 -12.47 -35.09 11.85
CA LYS A 53 -12.55 -36.51 12.20
C LYS A 53 -13.89 -37.18 11.83
N ARG A 54 -14.98 -36.42 11.71
CA ARG A 54 -16.31 -36.96 11.36
C ARG A 54 -16.58 -36.93 9.87
N ASN A 55 -16.07 -35.92 9.19
CA ASN A 55 -16.21 -35.80 7.74
C ASN A 55 -14.86 -35.49 7.10
N HIS A 56 -14.17 -36.54 6.65
CA HIS A 56 -12.86 -36.45 6.01
C HIS A 56 -12.86 -35.62 4.71
N GLN A 57 -14.03 -35.30 4.13
CA GLN A 57 -14.13 -34.38 2.99
C GLN A 57 -13.86 -32.93 3.40
N ASN A 58 -14.05 -32.58 4.68
CA ASN A 58 -13.66 -31.30 5.22
C ASN A 58 -12.19 -31.36 5.61
N ASN A 59 -11.33 -30.82 4.74
CA ASN A 59 -9.91 -30.71 5.01
C ASN A 59 -9.36 -29.33 4.64
N VAL A 60 -8.21 -29.02 5.20
CA VAL A 60 -7.32 -27.97 4.74
C VAL A 60 -5.93 -28.57 4.56
N ILE A 61 -5.24 -28.10 3.53
CA ILE A 61 -3.96 -28.66 3.12
C ILE A 61 -2.90 -27.58 3.37
N LEU A 62 -1.78 -27.91 4.02
CA LEU A 62 -0.71 -26.95 4.28
C LEU A 62 0.01 -26.60 2.98
N ALA A 63 0.25 -25.31 2.75
CA ALA A 63 1.06 -24.84 1.62
C ALA A 63 2.45 -25.47 1.67
N THR A 64 2.86 -26.11 0.57
CA THR A 64 4.06 -26.97 0.52
C THR A 64 5.31 -26.28 1.03
N ASP A 65 5.51 -25.01 0.67
CA ASP A 65 6.69 -24.24 1.07
C ASP A 65 6.56 -23.56 2.44
N PHE A 66 5.38 -23.57 3.06
CA PHE A 66 5.16 -22.82 4.29
C PHE A 66 6.06 -23.28 5.47
N PRO A 67 6.25 -24.58 5.75
CA PRO A 67 7.22 -25.03 6.75
C PRO A 67 8.64 -24.50 6.51
N ARG A 68 9.08 -24.46 5.24
CA ARG A 68 10.38 -23.92 4.84
C ARG A 68 10.45 -22.41 5.10
N ILE A 69 9.39 -21.67 4.76
CA ILE A 69 9.28 -20.23 5.01
C ILE A 69 9.35 -19.91 6.50
N ILE A 70 8.63 -20.65 7.35
CA ILE A 70 8.73 -20.50 8.81
C ILE A 70 10.16 -20.75 9.29
N THR A 71 10.79 -21.82 8.83
CA THR A 71 12.19 -22.15 9.16
C THR A 71 13.15 -21.00 8.79
N GLU A 72 12.98 -20.41 7.61
CA GLU A 72 13.78 -19.27 7.13
C GLU A 72 13.60 -18.03 8.02
N LEU A 73 12.36 -17.71 8.39
CA LEU A 73 12.05 -16.55 9.22
C LEU A 73 12.63 -16.70 10.63
N VAL A 74 12.52 -17.89 11.23
CA VAL A 74 13.10 -18.18 12.55
C VAL A 74 14.63 -18.11 12.50
N MET A 75 15.25 -18.62 11.44
CA MET A 75 16.71 -18.56 11.26
C MET A 75 17.23 -17.12 11.21
N ARG A 76 16.41 -16.19 10.73
CA ARG A 76 16.73 -14.76 10.59
C ARG A 76 16.24 -13.88 11.73
N ASP A 77 15.68 -14.49 12.78
CA ASP A 77 15.11 -13.77 13.92
C ASP A 77 14.00 -12.78 13.52
N ILE A 78 13.15 -13.20 12.57
CA ILE A 78 12.02 -12.39 12.11
C ILE A 78 10.76 -12.81 12.86
N HIS A 79 10.02 -11.83 13.39
CA HIS A 79 8.75 -12.09 14.06
C HIS A 79 7.70 -12.53 13.05
N ILE A 80 6.99 -13.61 13.36
CA ILE A 80 5.89 -14.12 12.54
C ILE A 80 4.57 -13.65 13.14
N ALA A 81 3.69 -13.14 12.28
CA ALA A 81 2.32 -12.78 12.64
C ALA A 81 1.30 -13.59 11.82
N ILE A 82 0.21 -14.01 12.46
CA ILE A 82 -0.98 -14.50 11.78
C ILE A 82 -2.01 -13.38 11.79
N VAL A 83 -2.59 -13.07 10.64
CA VAL A 83 -3.57 -11.99 10.45
C VAL A 83 -4.72 -12.50 9.59
N SER A 84 -5.79 -12.98 10.23
CA SER A 84 -6.91 -13.62 9.54
C SER A 84 -8.26 -13.14 10.00
N ARG A 85 -9.23 -13.16 9.07
CA ARG A 85 -10.63 -12.84 9.31
C ARG A 85 -11.49 -14.08 9.63
N ASN A 86 -10.85 -15.22 9.88
CA ASN A 86 -11.58 -16.42 10.23
C ASN A 86 -12.37 -16.19 11.54
N THR A 87 -13.61 -16.70 11.57
CA THR A 87 -14.53 -16.52 12.69
C THR A 87 -14.30 -17.53 13.82
N ASN A 88 -13.45 -18.54 13.62
CA ASN A 88 -13.16 -19.56 14.61
C ASN A 88 -11.65 -19.64 14.90
N LYS A 89 -11.19 -18.79 15.83
CA LYS A 89 -9.79 -18.74 16.26
C LYS A 89 -9.30 -20.07 16.83
N ALA A 90 -10.03 -20.66 17.77
CA ALA A 90 -9.65 -21.92 18.41
C ALA A 90 -9.43 -23.07 17.40
N LEU A 91 -10.24 -23.13 16.34
CA LEU A 91 -10.07 -24.10 15.26
C LEU A 91 -8.81 -23.83 14.45
N CYS A 92 -8.54 -22.56 14.13
CA CYS A 92 -7.31 -22.14 13.42
C CYS A 92 -6.05 -22.46 14.22
N ASP A 93 -6.04 -22.14 15.52
CA ASP A 93 -4.92 -22.41 16.42
C ASP A 93 -4.62 -23.91 16.49
N ARG A 94 -5.66 -24.77 16.57
CA ARG A 94 -5.49 -26.23 16.54
C ARG A 94 -4.91 -26.71 15.21
N ALA A 95 -5.42 -26.21 14.08
CA ALA A 95 -4.87 -26.57 12.77
C ALA A 95 -3.39 -26.17 12.65
N LEU A 96 -3.03 -24.95 13.06
CA LEU A 96 -1.65 -24.47 13.11
C LEU A 96 -0.75 -25.31 14.02
N TRP A 97 -1.29 -25.81 15.14
CA TRP A 97 -0.54 -26.65 16.07
C TRP A 97 -0.14 -28.00 15.46
N TYR A 98 -1.02 -28.61 14.65
CA TYR A 98 -0.72 -29.85 13.94
C TYR A 98 0.32 -29.68 12.83
N PHE A 99 0.41 -28.49 12.23
CA PHE A 99 1.43 -28.19 11.24
C PHE A 99 2.77 -27.88 11.90
N GLN A 100 3.84 -28.41 11.33
CA GLN A 100 5.17 -28.33 11.91
C GLN A 100 6.17 -27.68 10.96
N ALA A 101 7.17 -27.01 11.54
CA ALA A 101 8.33 -26.49 10.85
C ALA A 101 9.61 -26.97 11.51
N LYS A 102 10.70 -27.06 10.74
CA LYS A 102 11.99 -27.51 11.25
C LYS A 102 12.69 -26.36 11.97
N ASP A 103 13.01 -26.56 13.24
CA ASP A 103 13.79 -25.58 14.00
C ASP A 103 15.20 -25.48 13.40
N PRO A 104 15.66 -24.28 12.99
CA PRO A 104 16.95 -24.13 12.34
C PRO A 104 18.14 -24.41 13.27
N LYS A 105 17.96 -24.27 14.59
CA LYS A 105 19.00 -24.52 15.61
C LYS A 105 19.02 -25.99 16.03
N THR A 106 17.88 -26.53 16.44
CA THR A 106 17.80 -27.90 16.99
C THR A 106 17.60 -28.99 15.93
N LYS A 107 17.25 -28.58 14.69
CA LYS A 107 16.88 -29.46 13.56
C LYS A 107 15.65 -30.35 13.82
N LYS A 108 14.94 -30.18 14.95
CA LYS A 108 13.72 -30.91 15.29
C LYS A 108 12.49 -30.23 14.69
N TYR A 109 11.45 -31.01 14.40
CA TYR A 109 10.15 -30.47 14.01
C TYR A 109 9.40 -29.98 15.24
N ARG A 110 8.82 -28.78 15.15
CA ARG A 110 7.99 -28.17 16.21
C ARG A 110 6.71 -27.59 15.61
N PRO A 111 5.62 -27.52 16.38
CA PRO A 111 4.40 -26.82 15.97
C PRO A 111 4.70 -25.42 15.46
N ILE A 112 4.04 -25.01 14.37
CA ILE A 112 4.19 -23.65 13.83
C ILE A 112 3.78 -22.59 14.86
N THR A 113 2.82 -22.93 15.73
CA THR A 113 2.37 -22.08 16.84
C THR A 113 3.50 -21.65 17.78
N ASP A 114 4.56 -22.43 17.91
CA ASP A 114 5.70 -22.10 18.78
C ASP A 114 6.51 -20.89 18.26
N TYR A 115 6.34 -20.53 16.98
CA TYR A 115 7.07 -19.44 16.33
C TYR A 115 6.21 -18.20 16.06
N ILE A 116 4.91 -18.26 16.29
CA ILE A 116 3.98 -17.14 16.07
C ILE A 116 4.11 -16.18 17.26
N LYS A 117 4.47 -14.92 16.97
CA LYS A 117 4.57 -13.87 17.99
C LYS A 117 3.29 -13.06 18.14
N TYR A 118 2.58 -12.84 17.03
CA TYR A 118 1.32 -12.10 17.00
C TYR A 118 0.25 -12.95 16.33
N ASP A 119 -0.86 -13.20 17.02
CA ASP A 119 -1.90 -14.13 16.56
C ASP A 119 -3.26 -13.44 16.48
N GLU A 120 -3.43 -12.70 15.38
CA GLU A 120 -4.57 -11.84 15.09
C GLU A 120 -5.60 -12.56 14.21
N VAL A 121 -6.30 -13.54 14.79
CA VAL A 121 -7.41 -14.26 14.14
C VAL A 121 -8.74 -13.76 14.71
N LYS A 122 -9.39 -12.86 13.97
CA LYS A 122 -10.67 -12.26 14.35
C LYS A 122 -11.40 -11.72 13.13
N ASP A 123 -12.73 -11.88 13.07
CA ASP A 123 -13.51 -11.31 11.97
C ASP A 123 -13.69 -9.80 12.11
N GLU A 124 -12.66 -9.07 11.69
CA GLU A 124 -12.66 -7.62 11.57
C GLU A 124 -11.75 -7.16 10.42
N SER A 125 -11.67 -5.85 10.17
CA SER A 125 -10.75 -5.34 9.15
C SER A 125 -9.31 -5.63 9.55
N LYS A 126 -8.48 -6.13 8.62
CA LYS A 126 -7.07 -6.40 8.97
C LYS A 126 -6.24 -5.13 9.20
N LEU A 127 -6.77 -3.96 8.86
CA LEU A 127 -6.24 -2.68 9.35
C LEU A 127 -6.18 -2.66 10.89
N ARG A 128 -7.26 -3.10 11.57
CA ARG A 128 -7.27 -3.17 13.04
C ARG A 128 -6.30 -4.20 13.59
N HIS A 129 -6.10 -5.33 12.91
CA HIS A 129 -5.05 -6.29 13.25
C HIS A 129 -3.66 -5.64 13.20
N PHE A 130 -3.34 -4.93 12.10
CA PHE A 130 -2.05 -4.26 11.93
C PHE A 130 -1.86 -3.10 12.91
N HIS A 131 -2.90 -2.35 13.25
CA HIS A 131 -2.83 -1.36 14.33
C HIS A 131 -2.43 -1.98 15.67
N ARG A 132 -3.04 -3.10 16.08
CA ARG A 132 -2.64 -3.79 17.32
C ARG A 132 -1.21 -4.33 17.26
N ILE A 133 -0.81 -4.92 16.14
CA ILE A 133 0.57 -5.39 15.94
C ILE A 133 1.55 -4.21 16.04
N GLN A 134 1.23 -3.06 15.44
CA GLN A 134 2.04 -1.85 15.52
C GLN A 134 2.14 -1.31 16.94
N GLU A 135 1.01 -1.26 17.68
CA GLU A 135 0.96 -0.84 19.08
C GLU A 135 1.80 -1.75 19.98
N TRP A 136 1.69 -3.08 19.81
CA TRP A 136 2.42 -4.06 20.61
C TRP A 136 3.91 -4.15 20.27
N SER A 137 4.25 -4.04 18.99
CA SER A 137 5.63 -4.16 18.53
C SER A 137 6.41 -2.85 18.63
N GLY A 138 5.73 -1.70 18.59
CA GLY A 138 6.33 -0.38 18.43
C GLY A 138 7.01 -0.15 17.08
N LEU A 139 6.97 -1.13 16.16
CA LEU A 139 7.66 -1.05 14.88
C LEU A 139 6.84 -0.25 13.86
N PRO A 140 7.46 0.59 13.04
CA PRO A 140 6.74 1.28 11.97
C PRO A 140 6.33 0.30 10.86
N TYR A 141 5.23 0.59 10.17
CA TYR A 141 4.69 -0.32 9.14
C TYR A 141 5.64 -0.63 7.99
N HIS A 142 6.58 0.26 7.66
CA HIS A 142 7.58 0.00 6.62
C HIS A 142 8.59 -1.11 7.01
N GLU A 143 8.70 -1.45 8.29
CA GLU A 143 9.49 -2.60 8.79
C GLU A 143 8.69 -3.93 8.73
N MET A 144 7.46 -3.89 8.23
CA MET A 144 6.57 -5.04 8.13
C MET A 144 6.32 -5.44 6.67
N ALA A 145 6.17 -6.74 6.45
CA ALA A 145 5.66 -7.30 5.20
C ALA A 145 4.45 -8.19 5.47
N SER A 146 3.53 -8.25 4.51
CA SER A 146 2.34 -9.09 4.59
C SER A 146 2.17 -9.92 3.33
N VAL A 147 1.95 -11.22 3.53
CA VAL A 147 1.56 -12.16 2.49
C VAL A 147 0.05 -12.30 2.53
N ARG A 148 -0.55 -11.88 1.42
CA ARG A 148 -1.98 -11.78 1.17
C ARG A 148 -2.71 -10.85 2.11
N PHE A 149 -2.60 -9.57 1.76
CA PHE A 149 -3.59 -8.60 2.17
C PHE A 149 -3.93 -7.63 1.05
N VAL A 150 -5.18 -7.19 1.10
CA VAL A 150 -5.92 -6.47 0.08
C VAL A 150 -6.10 -4.98 0.48
N SER A 151 -5.53 -4.57 1.62
CA SER A 151 -5.54 -3.18 2.05
C SER A 151 -4.13 -2.62 2.08
N VAL A 152 -3.78 -1.93 0.99
CA VAL A 152 -2.61 -1.05 0.79
C VAL A 152 -2.53 0.19 1.72
N PRO A 153 -3.59 0.68 2.44
CA PRO A 153 -3.54 1.99 3.08
C PRO A 153 -2.42 2.17 4.08
N GLU A 154 -1.97 1.13 4.78
CA GLU A 154 -1.01 1.26 5.88
C GLU A 154 0.46 1.05 5.48
N GLY A 155 0.80 1.09 4.19
CA GLY A 155 2.20 1.16 3.76
C GLY A 155 3.07 -0.04 4.13
N VAL A 156 2.48 -1.09 4.70
CA VAL A 156 3.04 -2.43 4.73
C VAL A 156 3.30 -2.88 3.29
N THR A 157 4.36 -3.63 3.06
CA THR A 157 4.60 -4.21 1.74
C THR A 157 3.74 -5.47 1.56
N PHE A 158 3.01 -5.55 0.45
CA PHE A 158 2.02 -6.60 0.21
C PHE A 158 2.39 -7.48 -0.97
N LYS A 159 2.27 -8.80 -0.77
CA LYS A 159 2.26 -9.76 -1.86
C LYS A 159 0.89 -10.42 -1.94
N LEU A 160 0.13 -10.17 -3.00
CA LEU A 160 -1.07 -10.96 -3.27
C LEU A 160 -0.67 -12.31 -3.87
N ILE A 161 -1.23 -13.38 -3.34
CA ILE A 161 -1.05 -14.75 -3.85
C ILE A 161 -2.39 -15.31 -4.32
N LYS A 162 -2.34 -16.27 -5.24
CA LYS A 162 -3.54 -16.93 -5.77
C LYS A 162 -4.07 -17.93 -4.75
N HIS A 163 -5.37 -17.87 -4.45
CA HIS A 163 -6.05 -18.79 -3.51
C HIS A 163 -5.85 -20.28 -3.78
N LYS A 164 -5.56 -20.64 -5.04
CA LYS A 164 -5.55 -22.05 -5.48
C LYS A 164 -4.34 -22.82 -4.98
N THR A 165 -3.23 -22.15 -4.68
CA THR A 165 -1.95 -22.84 -4.42
C THR A 165 -1.27 -22.50 -3.09
N GLY A 166 -1.92 -21.75 -2.20
CA GLY A 166 -1.28 -21.27 -0.98
C GLY A 166 -0.04 -20.43 -1.31
N ILE A 167 0.79 -20.12 -0.30
CA ILE A 167 2.05 -19.41 -0.51
C ILE A 167 3.14 -20.37 -1.01
N THR A 168 3.84 -19.96 -2.06
CA THR A 168 5.06 -20.64 -2.54
C THR A 168 6.32 -19.91 -2.08
N TRP A 169 7.47 -20.58 -2.17
CA TRP A 169 8.76 -19.96 -1.90
C TRP A 169 9.02 -18.75 -2.82
N ASP A 170 8.64 -18.85 -4.09
CA ASP A 170 8.81 -17.77 -5.06
C ASP A 170 7.90 -16.58 -4.75
N ASP A 171 6.67 -16.83 -4.31
CA ASP A 171 5.78 -15.77 -3.84
C ASP A 171 6.40 -15.02 -2.64
N PHE A 172 6.90 -15.78 -1.66
CA PHE A 172 7.56 -15.23 -0.48
C PHE A 172 8.78 -14.38 -0.87
N MET A 173 9.72 -14.94 -1.66
CA MET A 173 10.93 -14.24 -2.06
C MET A 173 10.65 -13.03 -2.97
N SER A 174 9.62 -13.11 -3.80
CA SER A 174 9.12 -11.96 -4.58
C SER A 174 8.62 -10.84 -3.68
N GLY A 175 7.84 -11.18 -2.64
CA GLY A 175 7.37 -10.21 -1.63
C GLY A 175 8.50 -9.56 -0.83
N ILE A 176 9.49 -10.35 -0.41
CA ILE A 176 10.69 -9.83 0.27
C ILE A 176 11.49 -8.90 -0.66
N SER A 177 11.60 -9.25 -1.95
CA SER A 177 12.29 -8.41 -2.93
C SER A 177 11.56 -7.09 -3.16
N GLU A 178 10.22 -7.08 -3.16
CA GLU A 178 9.44 -5.84 -3.18
C GLU A 178 9.65 -4.99 -1.93
N TRP A 179 9.68 -5.62 -0.76
CA TRP A 179 9.93 -4.92 0.51
C TRP A 179 11.31 -4.25 0.52
N ARG A 180 12.35 -4.94 0.04
CA ARG A 180 13.71 -4.38 -0.08
C ARG A 180 13.75 -3.15 -0.99
N ARG A 181 13.02 -3.17 -2.12
CA ARG A 181 12.94 -2.00 -3.01
C ARG A 181 12.31 -0.78 -2.32
N ASN A 182 11.35 -1.00 -1.42
CA ASN A 182 10.80 0.09 -0.60
C ASN A 182 11.80 0.63 0.42
N GLN A 183 12.70 -0.21 0.96
CA GLN A 183 13.73 0.25 1.90
C GLN A 183 14.78 1.16 1.25
N HIS A 184 15.09 0.94 -0.04
CA HIS A 184 16.07 1.78 -0.75
C HIS A 184 15.65 3.25 -0.86
N ILE A 185 14.35 3.53 -0.86
CA ILE A 185 13.82 4.91 -0.93
C ILE A 185 13.50 5.51 0.45
N ASN A 186 13.77 4.77 1.54
CA ASN A 186 13.36 5.18 2.88
C ASN A 186 14.30 6.24 3.44
N VAL A 187 13.75 7.44 3.63
CA VAL A 187 14.37 8.58 4.32
C VAL A 187 13.48 8.89 5.51
N PRO A 188 13.76 8.32 6.70
CA PRO A 188 12.91 8.49 7.86
C PRO A 188 12.63 9.97 8.16
N PHE A 189 11.39 10.27 8.54
CA PHE A 189 11.03 11.61 8.96
C PHE A 189 11.79 11.94 10.25
N ASN A 190 12.49 13.08 10.28
CA ASN A 190 13.18 13.53 11.48
C ASN A 190 12.33 14.61 12.17
N PRO A 191 11.61 14.28 13.27
CA PRO A 191 10.75 15.23 13.94
C PRO A 191 11.50 16.20 14.84
N ASN A 192 12.85 16.18 14.88
CA ASN A 192 13.63 16.98 15.83
C ASN A 192 13.38 18.48 15.59
N PRO A 193 12.69 19.17 16.52
CA PRO A 193 12.32 20.57 16.34
C PRO A 193 13.54 21.52 16.45
N ARG A 194 14.69 21.03 16.90
CA ARG A 194 15.94 21.81 16.99
C ARG A 194 16.64 21.98 15.64
N LEU A 195 16.27 21.19 14.62
CA LEU A 195 16.80 21.33 13.28
C LEU A 195 16.08 22.47 12.56
N LEU A 196 16.84 23.45 12.05
CA LEU A 196 16.30 24.53 11.20
C LEU A 196 15.57 23.98 9.98
N ASP A 197 16.07 22.87 9.43
CA ASP A 197 15.40 22.07 8.42
C ASP A 197 15.70 20.57 8.66
N PRO A 198 14.70 19.74 8.99
CA PRO A 198 14.93 18.31 9.21
C PRO A 198 15.37 17.56 7.94
N HIS A 199 15.19 18.19 6.77
CA HIS A 199 15.49 17.60 5.46
C HIS A 199 16.18 18.63 4.55
N PRO A 200 17.48 18.93 4.74
CA PRO A 200 18.19 19.97 3.99
C PRO A 200 18.27 19.68 2.48
N ASN A 201 18.26 18.40 2.08
CA ASN A 201 18.23 17.98 0.68
C ASN A 201 16.81 17.83 0.10
N LYS A 202 15.79 18.43 0.72
CA LYS A 202 14.41 18.29 0.22
C LYS A 202 14.19 18.93 -1.14
N MET A 203 13.14 18.48 -1.81
CA MET A 203 12.69 19.05 -3.09
C MET A 203 11.18 19.24 -3.07
N LEU A 204 10.71 20.44 -3.45
CA LEU A 204 9.28 20.67 -3.70
C LEU A 204 8.87 19.85 -4.91
N ILE A 205 7.87 18.98 -4.74
CA ILE A 205 7.36 18.14 -5.83
C ILE A 205 5.95 18.55 -6.26
N GLY A 206 5.22 19.34 -5.47
CA GLY A 206 3.92 19.87 -5.90
C GLY A 206 3.00 20.22 -4.74
N TYR A 207 1.69 20.14 -4.97
CA TYR A 207 0.67 20.61 -4.05
C TYR A 207 -0.50 19.63 -3.93
N VAL A 208 -1.02 19.46 -2.72
CA VAL A 208 -2.25 18.68 -2.48
C VAL A 208 -3.30 19.49 -1.74
N GLY A 209 -4.55 19.40 -2.20
CA GLY A 209 -5.72 19.90 -1.49
C GLY A 209 -6.29 18.85 -0.54
N THR A 210 -6.41 19.16 0.75
CA THR A 210 -6.90 18.24 1.79
C THR A 210 -7.71 18.98 2.86
N ASP A 211 -8.31 18.25 3.80
CA ASP A 211 -8.80 18.78 5.07
C ASP A 211 -7.69 18.90 6.12
N ILE A 212 -8.02 19.48 7.28
CA ILE A 212 -7.09 19.69 8.40
C ILE A 212 -6.44 18.39 8.88
N ASN A 213 -7.17 17.27 8.90
CA ASN A 213 -6.66 15.98 9.37
C ASN A 213 -5.63 15.41 8.40
N GLY A 214 -5.92 15.42 7.10
CA GLY A 214 -4.93 15.01 6.10
C GLY A 214 -3.70 15.93 6.09
N ALA A 215 -3.89 17.23 6.30
CA ALA A 215 -2.78 18.18 6.38
C ALA A 215 -1.86 17.91 7.57
N LYS A 216 -2.43 17.61 8.75
CA LYS A 216 -1.66 17.22 9.94
C LYS A 216 -0.85 15.94 9.68
N ALA A 217 -1.46 14.94 9.04
CA ALA A 217 -0.77 13.70 8.68
C ALA A 217 0.42 13.98 7.75
N TYR A 218 0.23 14.74 6.66
CA TYR A 218 1.33 15.07 5.75
C TYR A 218 2.44 15.86 6.44
N ALA A 219 2.09 16.80 7.33
CA ALA A 219 3.06 17.58 8.10
C ALA A 219 3.93 16.70 9.01
N ALA A 220 3.35 15.63 9.56
CA ALA A 220 4.05 14.65 10.38
C ALA A 220 4.84 13.60 9.56
N GLY A 221 4.98 13.79 8.24
CA GLY A 221 5.60 12.81 7.36
C GLY A 221 4.80 11.51 7.22
N GLN A 222 3.51 11.54 7.57
CA GLN A 222 2.64 10.39 7.46
C GLN A 222 1.92 10.41 6.12
N ARG A 223 1.63 9.23 5.58
CA ARG A 223 0.68 9.04 4.48
C ARG A 223 -0.68 9.71 4.72
N ARG A 224 -1.44 9.77 3.62
CA ARG A 224 -2.86 10.08 3.60
C ARG A 224 -3.65 9.14 4.55
N PRO A 225 -4.41 9.70 5.51
CA PRO A 225 -5.35 8.92 6.30
C PRO A 225 -6.36 8.22 5.39
N PHE A 226 -6.60 6.94 5.64
CA PHE A 226 -7.51 6.15 4.82
C PHE A 226 -8.94 6.70 4.90
N SER A 227 -9.58 6.90 3.74
CA SER A 227 -10.98 7.30 3.68
C SER A 227 -11.61 6.78 2.40
N LYS A 228 -12.56 5.85 2.53
CA LYS A 228 -13.33 5.28 1.40
C LYS A 228 -14.12 6.34 0.63
N SER A 229 -14.47 7.45 1.28
CA SER A 229 -15.19 8.57 0.66
C SER A 229 -14.36 9.38 -0.33
N ARG A 230 -13.06 9.08 -0.49
CA ARG A 230 -12.20 9.88 -1.35
C ARG A 230 -11.87 9.11 -2.64
N PRO A 231 -12.39 9.54 -3.80
CA PRO A 231 -12.11 8.87 -5.06
C PRO A 231 -10.61 8.92 -5.36
N ALA A 232 -10.10 7.80 -5.81
CA ALA A 232 -8.77 7.68 -6.39
C ALA A 232 -8.87 6.71 -7.56
N ARG A 233 -8.30 7.10 -8.70
CA ARG A 233 -8.39 6.42 -10.00
C ARG A 233 -7.42 5.26 -10.13
N TRP A 234 -6.30 5.28 -9.42
CA TRP A 234 -5.27 4.23 -9.45
C TRP A 234 -4.98 3.74 -8.04
N GLY A 235 -5.98 3.15 -7.41
CA GLY A 235 -5.84 2.57 -6.09
C GLY A 235 -5.65 3.58 -4.97
N TYR A 236 -5.00 3.18 -3.89
CA TYR A 236 -4.81 4.01 -2.71
C TYR A 236 -3.60 4.91 -2.92
N GLY A 237 -3.81 6.19 -3.25
CA GLY A 237 -2.73 7.11 -3.55
C GLY A 237 -3.00 8.54 -3.08
N LEU A 238 -1.93 9.32 -2.95
CA LEU A 238 -1.95 10.76 -2.77
C LEU A 238 -1.82 11.43 -4.14
N TYR A 239 -2.79 12.28 -4.49
CA TYR A 239 -2.74 13.07 -5.71
C TYR A 239 -2.08 14.41 -5.45
N VAL A 240 -1.06 14.71 -6.24
CA VAL A 240 -0.26 15.94 -6.12
C VAL A 240 -0.27 16.67 -7.45
N ALA A 241 -0.83 17.88 -7.46
CA ALA A 241 -0.86 18.75 -8.63
C ALA A 241 0.41 19.60 -8.70
N ASP A 242 0.88 19.87 -9.91
CA ASP A 242 2.03 20.76 -10.16
C ASP A 242 1.66 22.25 -10.03
N ASN A 243 0.37 22.55 -10.18
CA ASN A 243 -0.20 23.88 -10.08
C ASN A 243 -0.96 24.03 -8.74
N PRO A 244 -0.60 25.01 -7.89
CA PRO A 244 -1.24 25.21 -6.59
C PRO A 244 -2.73 25.52 -6.71
N GLN A 245 -3.19 26.14 -7.79
CA GLN A 245 -4.61 26.43 -8.00
C GLN A 245 -5.45 25.16 -8.22
N VAL A 246 -4.86 24.14 -8.88
CA VAL A 246 -5.52 22.82 -9.02
C VAL A 246 -5.62 22.15 -7.65
N ALA A 247 -4.61 22.28 -6.79
CA ALA A 247 -4.70 21.80 -5.42
C ALA A 247 -5.75 22.57 -4.60
N MET A 248 -5.91 23.88 -4.78
CA MET A 248 -7.00 24.67 -4.15
C MET A 248 -8.38 24.21 -4.61
N PHE A 249 -8.54 23.86 -5.88
CA PHE A 249 -9.78 23.26 -6.39
C PHE A 249 -10.08 21.96 -5.64
N PHE A 250 -9.14 21.02 -5.61
CA PHE A 250 -9.33 19.74 -4.92
C PHE A 250 -9.43 19.88 -3.39
N ALA A 251 -8.96 20.98 -2.82
CA ALA A 251 -9.19 21.29 -1.41
C ALA A 251 -10.68 21.49 -1.11
N GLN A 252 -11.44 22.04 -2.06
CA GLN A 252 -12.85 22.43 -1.92
C GLN A 252 -13.82 21.43 -2.59
N TRP A 253 -13.43 20.84 -3.72
CA TRP A 253 -14.30 20.02 -4.55
C TRP A 253 -14.88 18.83 -3.77
N LYS A 254 -16.21 18.76 -3.74
CA LYS A 254 -16.99 17.73 -3.01
C LYS A 254 -16.64 17.63 -1.52
N ARG A 255 -16.29 18.74 -0.87
CA ARG A 255 -15.93 18.79 0.56
C ARG A 255 -16.75 19.83 1.32
N SER A 256 -16.48 19.92 2.63
CA SER A 256 -17.09 20.91 3.52
C SER A 256 -17.03 22.31 2.92
N LYS A 257 -18.13 23.06 3.07
CA LYS A 257 -18.19 24.47 2.72
C LYS A 257 -17.44 25.36 3.72
N ASP A 258 -17.08 24.82 4.89
CA ASP A 258 -16.26 25.53 5.87
C ASP A 258 -14.79 25.58 5.43
N ILE A 259 -14.42 26.73 4.86
CA ILE A 259 -13.06 27.03 4.39
C ILE A 259 -12.01 26.89 5.51
N SER A 260 -12.40 27.08 6.78
CA SER A 260 -11.49 26.97 7.92
C SER A 260 -10.96 25.54 8.12
N GLN A 261 -11.63 24.53 7.55
CA GLN A 261 -11.22 23.12 7.57
C GLN A 261 -10.35 22.73 6.37
N LEU A 262 -10.27 23.58 5.35
CA LEU A 262 -9.60 23.24 4.08
C LEU A 262 -8.15 23.70 4.07
N ARG A 263 -7.28 22.86 3.53
CA ARG A 263 -5.84 23.08 3.50
C ARG A 263 -5.27 22.80 2.11
N VAL A 264 -4.21 23.53 1.79
CA VAL A 264 -3.31 23.21 0.69
C VAL A 264 -1.96 22.88 1.31
N CYS A 265 -1.39 21.73 0.98
CA CYS A 265 -0.06 21.36 1.44
C CYS A 265 0.91 21.43 0.27
N LYS A 266 2.04 22.13 0.47
CA LYS A 266 3.23 21.93 -0.36
C LYS A 266 3.78 20.56 -0.04
N VAL A 267 3.96 19.70 -1.03
CA VAL A 267 4.49 18.35 -0.84
C VAL A 267 5.97 18.36 -1.22
N TYR A 268 6.80 17.84 -0.33
CA TYR A 268 8.23 17.72 -0.52
C TYR A 268 8.65 16.25 -0.51
N ALA A 269 9.57 15.91 -1.41
CA ALA A 269 10.43 14.75 -1.20
C ALA A 269 11.49 15.14 -0.16
N ARG A 270 11.69 14.30 0.86
CA ARG A 270 12.66 14.49 1.95
C ARG A 270 14.10 14.46 1.46
N ASP A 271 14.35 13.73 0.38
CA ASP A 271 15.65 13.69 -0.30
C ASP A 271 15.47 13.82 -1.82
N ARG A 272 16.13 14.82 -2.39
CA ARG A 272 16.10 15.16 -3.81
C ARG A 272 16.74 14.07 -4.66
N ASP A 273 17.85 13.51 -4.23
CA ASP A 273 18.64 12.59 -5.04
C ASP A 273 17.97 11.24 -5.11
N ILE A 274 17.43 10.74 -4.00
CA ILE A 274 16.59 9.54 -3.99
C ILE A 274 15.36 9.74 -4.88
N PHE A 275 14.68 10.89 -4.73
CA PHE A 275 13.54 11.19 -5.59
C PHE A 275 13.96 11.17 -7.06
N LYS A 276 14.99 11.91 -7.48
CA LYS A 276 15.36 12.05 -8.89
C LYS A 276 15.96 10.78 -9.49
N ASN A 277 16.85 10.12 -8.75
CA ASN A 277 17.74 9.10 -9.30
C ASN A 277 17.30 7.67 -9.03
N GLU A 278 16.64 7.40 -7.90
CA GLU A 278 16.34 6.04 -7.45
C GLU A 278 14.87 5.68 -7.66
N LEU A 279 13.97 6.58 -7.26
CA LEU A 279 12.53 6.34 -7.34
C LEU A 279 12.07 6.30 -8.81
N LYS A 280 11.44 5.20 -9.20
CA LYS A 280 10.94 5.03 -10.57
C LYS A 280 9.74 5.94 -10.82
N LYS A 281 9.68 6.53 -12.01
CA LYS A 281 8.64 7.49 -12.40
C LYS A 281 8.21 7.21 -13.82
N VAL A 282 6.92 7.23 -14.07
CA VAL A 282 6.38 7.01 -15.41
C VAL A 282 5.18 7.91 -15.66
N TRP A 283 5.14 8.48 -16.85
CA TRP A 283 3.94 9.15 -17.31
C TRP A 283 2.97 8.14 -17.89
N PHE A 284 1.82 8.02 -17.23
CA PHE A 284 0.78 7.10 -17.60
C PHE A 284 -0.44 7.87 -18.13
N TRP A 285 -0.77 7.63 -19.39
CA TRP A 285 -2.02 8.10 -19.93
C TRP A 285 -3.19 7.39 -19.22
N PRO A 286 -4.22 8.11 -18.73
CA PRO A 286 -5.37 7.49 -18.06
C PRO A 286 -6.15 6.53 -18.97
N ASN A 287 -5.78 5.26 -18.93
CA ASN A 287 -6.47 4.17 -19.60
C ASN A 287 -7.48 3.55 -18.61
N SER A 288 -8.76 3.57 -18.99
CA SER A 288 -9.87 3.04 -18.18
C SER A 288 -9.71 1.57 -17.81
N ALA A 289 -8.98 0.78 -18.59
CA ALA A 289 -8.73 -0.63 -18.31
C ALA A 289 -8.00 -0.85 -16.97
N TYR A 290 -7.17 0.12 -16.56
CA TYR A 290 -6.35 0.07 -15.34
C TYR A 290 -6.81 1.06 -14.27
N MET A 291 -7.92 1.77 -14.52
CA MET A 291 -8.52 2.65 -13.54
C MET A 291 -9.46 1.87 -12.62
N THR A 292 -9.64 2.36 -11.41
CA THR A 292 -10.62 1.85 -10.45
C THR A 292 -11.47 2.98 -9.92
N ASP A 293 -12.74 2.69 -9.69
CA ASP A 293 -13.62 3.54 -8.89
C ASP A 293 -13.54 3.11 -7.43
N ASN A 294 -12.63 3.72 -6.67
CA ASN A 294 -12.41 3.35 -5.27
C ASN A 294 -13.62 3.62 -4.35
N MET A 295 -14.61 4.41 -4.78
CA MET A 295 -15.81 4.64 -3.96
C MET A 295 -16.76 3.44 -4.01
N HIS A 296 -16.82 2.76 -5.15
CA HIS A 296 -17.77 1.68 -5.40
C HIS A 296 -17.12 0.30 -5.51
N SER A 297 -15.79 0.25 -5.64
CA SER A 297 -15.05 -1.00 -5.72
C SER A 297 -14.71 -1.53 -4.32
N SER A 298 -14.82 -2.85 -4.15
CA SER A 298 -14.27 -3.54 -2.99
C SER A 298 -12.75 -3.43 -2.95
N ASP A 299 -12.15 -3.54 -1.76
CA ASP A 299 -10.69 -3.51 -1.59
C ASP A 299 -10.00 -4.56 -2.51
N GLN A 300 -10.65 -5.70 -2.76
CA GLN A 300 -10.16 -6.77 -3.64
C GLN A 300 -10.13 -6.35 -5.10
N GLN A 301 -11.19 -5.69 -5.59
CA GLN A 301 -11.22 -5.16 -6.94
C GLN A 301 -10.14 -4.09 -7.13
N ILE A 302 -10.00 -3.17 -6.16
CA ILE A 302 -8.97 -2.13 -6.17
C ILE A 302 -7.57 -2.75 -6.23
N THR A 303 -7.31 -3.75 -5.39
CA THR A 303 -6.01 -4.43 -5.36
C THR A 303 -5.72 -5.18 -6.66
N SER A 304 -6.69 -5.94 -7.19
CA SER A 304 -6.54 -6.66 -8.45
C SER A 304 -6.21 -5.71 -9.60
N LYS A 305 -6.93 -4.58 -9.70
CA LYS A 305 -6.68 -3.56 -10.73
C LYS A 305 -5.31 -2.91 -10.58
N GLN A 306 -4.87 -2.65 -9.35
CA GLN A 306 -3.52 -2.15 -9.10
C GLN A 306 -2.45 -3.16 -9.54
N LEU A 307 -2.65 -4.47 -9.33
CA LEU A 307 -1.72 -5.51 -9.77
C LEU A 307 -1.70 -5.65 -11.29
N GLU A 308 -2.85 -5.51 -11.96
CA GLU A 308 -2.92 -5.45 -13.42
C GLU A 308 -2.11 -4.25 -13.96
N LEU A 309 -2.25 -3.09 -13.32
CA LEU A 309 -1.47 -1.91 -13.64
C LEU A 309 0.03 -2.15 -13.41
N ASP A 310 0.43 -2.70 -12.27
CA ASP A 310 1.83 -3.00 -11.97
C ASP A 310 2.46 -3.94 -13.01
N ALA A 311 1.75 -5.01 -13.37
CA ALA A 311 2.18 -5.94 -14.40
C ALA A 311 2.30 -5.29 -15.77
N HIS A 312 1.35 -4.40 -16.11
CA HIS A 312 1.39 -3.63 -17.35
C HIS A 312 2.59 -2.68 -17.39
N LEU A 313 2.82 -1.89 -16.35
CA LEU A 313 3.95 -0.95 -16.29
C LEU A 313 5.29 -1.67 -16.37
N GLN A 314 5.41 -2.83 -15.70
CA GLN A 314 6.62 -3.63 -15.77
C GLN A 314 6.84 -4.21 -17.16
N LYS A 315 5.79 -4.78 -17.77
CA LYS A 315 5.91 -5.43 -19.09
C LYS A 315 6.10 -4.42 -20.22
N ALA A 316 5.35 -3.32 -20.21
CA ALA A 316 5.29 -2.37 -21.30
C ALA A 316 6.37 -1.28 -21.20
N PHE A 317 6.74 -0.89 -19.97
CA PHE A 317 7.62 0.28 -19.74
C PHE A 317 8.84 -0.04 -18.88
N HIS A 318 9.03 -1.29 -18.45
CA HIS A 318 10.13 -1.72 -17.58
C HIS A 318 10.20 -0.95 -16.24
N VAL A 319 9.03 -0.56 -15.72
CA VAL A 319 8.89 0.17 -14.45
C VAL A 319 8.36 -0.76 -13.37
N THR A 320 9.18 -1.04 -12.37
CA THR A 320 8.82 -1.82 -11.17
C THR A 320 8.44 -0.93 -9.99
N LYS A 321 7.66 -1.49 -9.05
CA LYS A 321 7.41 -0.87 -7.75
C LYS A 321 8.68 -0.75 -6.89
N PRO A 322 8.81 0.28 -6.03
CA PRO A 322 7.91 1.42 -5.92
C PRO A 322 8.07 2.41 -7.09
N TYR A 323 6.95 2.99 -7.55
CA TYR A 323 6.95 4.00 -8.61
C TYR A 323 5.94 5.14 -8.36
N ILE A 324 6.15 6.29 -8.98
CA ILE A 324 5.18 7.39 -9.09
C ILE A 324 4.58 7.42 -10.49
N LEU A 325 3.27 7.64 -10.57
CA LEU A 325 2.58 7.89 -11.83
C LEU A 325 2.39 9.36 -12.05
N PHE A 326 2.80 9.86 -13.21
CA PHE A 326 2.45 11.18 -13.72
C PHE A 326 1.31 11.04 -14.72
N SER A 327 0.43 12.04 -14.78
CA SER A 327 -0.70 12.00 -15.66
C SER A 327 -1.19 13.38 -16.07
N ARG A 328 -1.90 13.39 -17.19
CA ARG A 328 -2.50 14.58 -17.78
C ARG A 328 -4.02 14.45 -17.74
N HIS A 329 -4.71 15.47 -17.25
CA HIS A 329 -6.15 15.43 -17.03
C HIS A 329 -6.90 16.52 -17.75
N ASN A 330 -8.04 16.12 -18.28
CA ASN A 330 -8.99 17.06 -18.85
C ASN A 330 -9.44 18.05 -17.77
N TYR A 331 -9.66 19.28 -18.21
CA TYR A 331 -10.29 20.29 -17.40
C TYR A 331 -11.63 19.77 -16.87
N MET A 332 -11.88 19.94 -15.58
CA MET A 332 -13.17 19.57 -14.98
C MET A 332 -14.10 20.78 -15.05
N SER A 333 -15.32 20.61 -15.55
CA SER A 333 -16.29 21.72 -15.70
C SER A 333 -16.49 22.51 -14.40
N SER A 334 -16.47 21.82 -13.25
CA SER A 334 -16.54 22.47 -11.93
C SER A 334 -15.40 23.44 -11.64
N MET A 335 -14.22 23.29 -12.23
CA MET A 335 -13.09 24.21 -12.01
C MET A 335 -13.37 25.63 -12.52
N GLY A 336 -14.32 25.78 -13.46
CA GLY A 336 -14.69 27.09 -14.01
C GLY A 336 -15.67 27.86 -13.14
N GLN A 337 -16.15 27.26 -12.05
CA GLN A 337 -17.17 27.89 -11.22
C GLN A 337 -16.55 28.98 -10.33
N PRO A 338 -17.20 30.16 -10.21
CA PRO A 338 -16.62 31.32 -9.51
C PRO A 338 -16.22 31.05 -8.06
N GLU A 339 -16.91 30.14 -7.36
CA GLU A 339 -16.65 29.84 -5.95
C GLU A 339 -15.23 29.31 -5.70
N TYR A 340 -14.60 28.68 -6.69
CA TYR A 340 -13.25 28.15 -6.54
C TYR A 340 -12.17 29.22 -6.67
N GLN A 341 -12.48 30.37 -7.27
CA GLN A 341 -11.58 31.52 -7.46
C GLN A 341 -10.28 31.13 -8.18
N LEU A 342 -10.40 30.41 -9.30
CA LEU A 342 -9.26 29.91 -10.07
C LEU A 342 -9.04 30.76 -11.32
N SER A 343 -7.78 31.03 -11.64
CA SER A 343 -7.32 31.63 -12.89
C SER A 343 -6.62 30.55 -13.75
N ILE A 344 -7.36 29.48 -14.05
CA ILE A 344 -6.88 28.36 -14.87
C ILE A 344 -7.61 28.39 -16.22
N ASN A 345 -6.88 28.18 -17.32
CA ASN A 345 -7.47 28.14 -18.64
C ASN A 345 -8.36 26.89 -18.82
N PRO A 346 -9.69 27.04 -19.07
CA PRO A 346 -10.62 25.92 -19.20
C PRO A 346 -10.38 25.03 -20.43
N LYS A 347 -9.62 25.52 -21.42
CA LYS A 347 -9.23 24.76 -22.61
C LYS A 347 -7.97 23.92 -22.40
N LYS A 348 -7.26 24.09 -21.28
CA LYS A 348 -6.01 23.39 -21.01
C LYS A 348 -6.22 22.25 -20.03
N ARG A 349 -5.52 21.14 -20.29
CA ARG A 349 -5.38 20.04 -19.34
C ARG A 349 -4.49 20.45 -18.17
N PHE A 350 -4.50 19.68 -17.09
CA PHE A 350 -3.62 19.87 -15.94
C PHE A 350 -2.81 18.62 -15.62
N ASN A 351 -1.67 18.79 -14.94
CA ASN A 351 -0.85 17.66 -14.51
C ASN A 351 -1.20 17.23 -13.09
N GLU A 352 -1.07 15.95 -12.86
CA GLU A 352 -1.19 15.34 -11.55
C GLU A 352 -0.17 14.22 -11.44
N MET A 353 0.27 13.93 -10.23
CA MET A 353 0.99 12.70 -9.94
C MET A 353 0.35 11.93 -8.79
N VAL A 354 0.55 10.61 -8.79
CA VAL A 354 0.04 9.70 -7.76
C VAL A 354 1.20 9.10 -7.00
N ILE A 355 1.17 9.30 -5.69
CA ILE A 355 2.16 8.79 -4.76
C ILE A 355 1.51 7.72 -3.87
N TYR A 356 2.00 6.50 -3.92
CA TYR A 356 1.45 5.37 -3.14
C TYR A 356 1.89 5.43 -1.66
N PRO A 357 1.10 4.86 -0.72
CA PRO A 357 1.35 4.91 0.72
C PRO A 357 2.77 4.56 1.14
N GLN A 358 3.39 3.54 0.52
CA GLN A 358 4.77 3.14 0.81
C GLN A 358 5.75 4.27 0.51
N ILE A 359 5.57 4.98 -0.60
CA ILE A 359 6.43 6.11 -1.00
C ILE A 359 6.13 7.33 -0.12
N GLN A 360 4.87 7.54 0.26
CA GLN A 360 4.48 8.66 1.13
C GLN A 360 5.21 8.58 2.47
N ASP A 361 5.15 7.42 3.13
CA ASP A 361 5.82 7.19 4.41
C ASP A 361 7.35 7.25 4.28
N ALA A 362 7.88 6.66 3.21
CA ALA A 362 9.32 6.53 3.01
C ALA A 362 9.99 7.87 2.70
N LEU A 363 9.35 8.74 1.90
CA LEU A 363 10.05 9.86 1.27
C LEU A 363 9.31 11.19 1.32
N MET A 364 8.03 11.25 1.71
CA MET A 364 7.23 12.48 1.53
C MET A 364 6.87 13.17 2.84
N TYR A 365 6.73 14.48 2.79
CA TYR A 365 6.09 15.25 3.85
C TYR A 365 5.47 16.55 3.32
N GLY A 366 4.62 17.19 4.13
CA GLY A 366 3.84 18.36 3.75
C GLY A 366 4.19 19.61 4.55
N HIS A 367 4.19 20.77 3.89
CA HIS A 367 4.11 22.07 4.56
C HIS A 367 2.71 22.66 4.35
N VAL A 368 1.99 22.87 5.44
CA VAL A 368 0.56 23.20 5.46
C VAL A 368 0.34 24.70 5.28
N LEU A 369 -0.60 25.03 4.40
CA LEU A 369 -1.16 26.38 4.23
C LEU A 369 -2.67 26.33 4.46
N THR A 370 -3.22 27.38 5.05
CA THR A 370 -4.67 27.62 4.96
C THR A 370 -5.04 27.95 3.51
N LEU A 371 -6.30 27.72 3.13
CA LEU A 371 -6.75 28.05 1.77
C LEU A 371 -6.56 29.54 1.46
N THR A 372 -6.82 30.43 2.44
CA THR A 372 -6.61 31.89 2.31
C THR A 372 -5.14 32.24 2.09
N GLN A 373 -4.21 31.63 2.85
CA GLN A 373 -2.78 31.82 2.64
C GLN A 373 -2.35 31.34 1.25
N ALA A 374 -2.83 30.17 0.82
CA ALA A 374 -2.50 29.62 -0.47
C ALA A 374 -2.97 30.54 -1.63
N ARG A 375 -4.19 31.09 -1.54
CA ARG A 375 -4.71 32.09 -2.49
C ARG A 375 -3.82 33.33 -2.55
N LYS A 376 -3.54 33.95 -1.40
CA LYS A 376 -2.68 35.15 -1.31
C LYS A 376 -1.31 34.89 -1.94
N LEU A 377 -0.65 33.79 -1.57
CA LEU A 377 0.67 33.47 -2.10
C LEU A 377 0.64 33.18 -3.61
N CYS A 378 -0.42 32.54 -4.12
CA CYS A 378 -0.58 32.30 -5.54
C CYS A 378 -0.77 33.61 -6.33
N THR A 379 -1.58 34.55 -5.85
CA THR A 379 -1.76 35.87 -6.50
C THR A 379 -0.45 36.67 -6.55
N THR A 380 0.39 36.55 -5.51
CA THR A 380 1.71 37.21 -5.46
C THR A 380 2.83 36.46 -6.20
N GLY A 381 2.53 35.33 -6.86
CA GLY A 381 3.55 34.51 -7.53
C GLY A 381 4.50 33.73 -6.59
N LYS A 382 4.27 33.78 -5.27
CA LYS A 382 5.09 33.11 -4.24
C LYS A 382 4.80 31.60 -4.11
N LEU A 383 3.82 31.07 -4.83
CA LEU A 383 3.63 29.63 -5.05
C LEU A 383 3.96 29.29 -6.51
N PRO A 384 5.20 28.84 -6.81
CA PRO A 384 5.59 28.52 -8.18
C PRO A 384 4.84 27.29 -8.67
N LYS A 385 4.53 27.26 -9.96
CA LYS A 385 4.10 26.03 -10.64
C LYS A 385 5.34 25.14 -10.81
N VAL A 386 5.19 23.85 -10.53
CA VAL A 386 6.29 22.89 -10.68
C VAL A 386 6.47 22.49 -12.15
N GLN A 387 5.39 22.36 -12.92
CA GLN A 387 5.42 22.03 -14.35
C GLN A 387 6.17 20.72 -14.64
N TYR A 388 5.57 19.59 -14.25
CA TYR A 388 6.21 18.26 -14.34
C TYR A 388 6.77 17.94 -15.73
N GLU A 389 6.14 18.47 -16.78
CA GLU A 389 6.55 18.32 -18.16
C GLU A 389 7.97 18.81 -18.44
N HIS A 390 8.42 19.88 -17.78
CA HIS A 390 9.76 20.44 -17.91
C HIS A 390 10.82 19.65 -17.11
N HIS A 391 10.38 18.70 -16.29
CA HIS A 391 11.24 17.91 -15.42
C HIS A 391 11.43 16.46 -15.88
N VAL A 392 10.94 16.09 -17.07
CA VAL A 392 11.01 14.71 -17.59
C VAL A 392 12.44 14.18 -17.59
N LYS A 393 13.39 14.94 -18.15
CA LYS A 393 14.80 14.54 -18.20
C LYS A 393 15.45 14.57 -16.81
N ASP A 394 15.23 15.65 -16.07
CA ASP A 394 15.88 15.87 -14.77
C ASP A 394 15.43 14.88 -13.70
N TRP A 395 14.15 14.49 -13.70
CA TRP A 395 13.59 13.55 -12.75
C TRP A 395 13.56 12.10 -13.26
N LYS A 396 14.17 11.85 -14.43
CA LYS A 396 14.24 10.54 -15.09
C LYS A 396 12.86 9.90 -15.25
N ILE A 397 11.88 10.68 -15.69
CA ILE A 397 10.49 10.22 -15.89
C ILE A 397 10.44 9.46 -17.22
N VAL A 398 9.99 8.20 -17.17
CA VAL A 398 9.72 7.42 -18.38
C VAL A 398 8.48 7.98 -19.06
N VAL A 399 8.57 8.34 -20.34
CA VAL A 399 7.44 8.85 -21.12
C VAL A 399 7.17 7.90 -22.30
N PRO A 400 6.17 7.01 -22.18
CA PRO A 400 5.76 6.11 -23.25
C PRO A 400 5.32 6.86 -24.52
N SER A 401 5.55 6.28 -25.70
CA SER A 401 5.13 6.85 -26.99
C SER A 401 3.62 7.11 -27.05
N VAL A 402 2.81 6.19 -26.53
CA VAL A 402 1.35 6.34 -26.43
C VAL A 402 0.93 7.57 -25.63
N THR A 403 1.72 7.97 -24.63
CA THR A 403 1.47 9.16 -23.82
C THR A 403 1.81 10.44 -24.60
N LYS A 404 2.89 10.42 -25.42
CA LYS A 404 3.23 11.52 -26.33
C LYS A 404 2.16 11.74 -27.39
N GLN A 405 1.74 10.67 -28.05
CA GLN A 405 0.66 10.68 -29.04
C GLN A 405 -0.66 11.18 -28.43
N ASN A 406 -0.96 10.81 -27.18
CA ASN A 406 -2.12 11.36 -26.50
C ASN A 406 -2.04 12.89 -26.33
N CYS A 407 -0.87 13.44 -26.02
CA CYS A 407 -0.69 14.89 -25.91
C CYS A 407 -0.86 15.59 -27.26
N GLU A 408 -0.27 15.03 -28.32
CA GLU A 408 -0.43 15.55 -29.69
C GLU A 408 -1.89 15.56 -30.14
N LYS A 409 -2.66 14.49 -29.84
CA LYS A 409 -4.11 14.44 -30.12
C LYS A 409 -4.93 15.52 -29.41
N HIS A 410 -4.40 16.12 -28.34
CA HIS A 410 -5.03 17.23 -27.62
C HIS A 410 -4.40 18.59 -27.96
N GLY A 411 -3.61 18.67 -29.05
CA GLY A 411 -2.95 19.90 -29.49
C GLY A 411 -1.77 20.34 -28.61
N GLU A 412 -1.31 19.47 -27.70
CA GLU A 412 -0.15 19.74 -26.82
C GLU A 412 1.14 19.28 -27.51
N HIS A 413 1.50 19.96 -28.60
CA HIS A 413 2.74 19.69 -29.32
C HIS A 413 3.96 20.03 -28.48
N ASN A 414 5.02 19.21 -28.57
CA ASN A 414 6.28 19.43 -27.85
C ASN A 414 6.14 19.51 -26.32
N PHE A 415 5.09 18.92 -25.76
CA PHE A 415 4.75 19.08 -24.35
C PHE A 415 5.86 18.67 -23.37
N PHE A 416 6.67 17.67 -23.73
CA PHE A 416 7.76 17.12 -22.90
C PHE A 416 9.15 17.65 -23.27
N LYS A 417 9.24 18.74 -24.05
CA LYS A 417 10.52 19.31 -24.47
C LYS A 417 11.19 20.11 -23.36
#